data_AF-A0A9W3STH2-F1
#
_entry.id   AF-A0A9W3STH2-F1
#
_cell.length_a   1.000
_cell.length_b   1.000
_cell.length_c   1.000
_cell.angle_alpha   90.00
_cell.angle_beta   90.00
_cell.angle_gamma   90.00
#
_symmetry.space_group_name_H-M   'P 1'
#
loop_
_entity.id
_entity.type
_entity.pdbx_description
1 polymer ?
#
loop_
_entity_poly.entity_id
_entity_poly.type
_entity_poly.pdbx_seq_one_letter_code
_entity_poly.pdbx_strand_id
1 'polypeptide(L)'
;MSKRKLIYSILKEIDKGNNPSKEDYGMTFDEFFDIALFLKKEGLIRKEMIAKDLIDFSFAQVTLSGMKYLDENSSLAKTYKGLKEVRSWLPL
;
A
#
# COMPACT_ATOMS: atom_id res chain seq x y z
N MET A 1 -4.86 -1.88 -12.88
CA MET A 1 -3.59 -1.53 -12.22
C MET A 1 -2.74 -2.79 -12.08
N SER A 2 -1.40 -2.72 -12.16
CA SER A 2 -0.57 -3.89 -11.81
C SER A 2 -0.44 -4.01 -10.30
N LYS A 3 -0.49 -5.24 -9.76
CA LYS A 3 -0.33 -5.53 -8.32
C LYS A 3 0.94 -4.88 -7.73
N ARG A 4 2.00 -4.78 -8.52
CA ARG A 4 3.26 -4.09 -8.17
C ARG A 4 3.08 -2.59 -7.92
N LYS A 5 2.35 -1.88 -8.78
CA LYS A 5 2.06 -0.44 -8.58
C LYS A 5 1.22 -0.21 -7.32
N LEU A 6 0.30 -1.12 -7.05
CA LEU A 6 -0.57 -1.07 -5.88
C LEU A 6 0.21 -1.21 -4.58
N ILE A 7 0.98 -2.30 -4.46
CA ILE A 7 1.89 -2.54 -3.34
C ILE A 7 2.82 -1.35 -3.13
N TYR A 8 3.46 -0.86 -4.21
CA TYR A 8 4.34 0.30 -4.15
C TYR A 8 3.64 1.53 -3.56
N SER A 9 2.44 1.86 -4.07
CA SER A 9 1.70 3.03 -3.62
C SER A 9 1.27 2.93 -2.15
N ILE A 10 0.77 1.78 -1.69
CA ILE A 10 0.35 1.58 -0.29
C ILE A 10 1.57 1.68 0.62
N LEU A 11 2.66 0.98 0.28
CA LEU A 11 3.92 1.08 1.03
C LEU A 11 4.43 2.51 1.09
N LYS A 12 4.33 3.26 0.00
CA LYS A 12 4.82 4.63 -0.05
C LYS A 12 3.99 5.61 0.78
N GLU A 13 2.70 5.35 0.95
CA GLU A 13 1.86 6.15 1.85
C GLU A 13 2.14 5.82 3.32
N ILE A 14 2.34 4.54 3.64
CA ILE A 14 2.78 4.12 4.98
C ILE A 14 4.16 4.71 5.31
N ASP A 15 5.10 4.71 4.36
CA ASP A 15 6.43 5.34 4.49
C ASP A 15 6.36 6.86 4.79
N LYS A 16 5.30 7.53 4.30
CA LYS A 16 5.03 8.94 4.58
C LYS A 16 4.28 9.16 5.90
N GLY A 17 3.89 8.10 6.61
CA GLY A 17 3.09 8.16 7.83
C GLY A 17 1.59 8.35 7.59
N ASN A 18 1.10 8.07 6.38
CA ASN A 18 -0.33 8.13 6.06
C ASN A 18 -1.01 6.78 6.37
N ASN A 19 -2.34 6.82 6.52
CA ASN A 19 -3.18 5.63 6.70
C ASN A 19 -4.05 5.38 5.45
N PRO A 20 -3.51 4.71 4.40
CA PRO A 20 -4.25 4.44 3.17
C PRO A 20 -5.45 3.52 3.41
N SER A 21 -6.58 3.83 2.78
CA SER A 21 -7.85 3.10 2.89
C SER A 21 -8.29 2.47 1.56
N LYS A 22 -9.22 1.51 1.60
CA LYS A 22 -9.77 0.89 0.37
C LYS A 22 -10.43 1.92 -0.57
N GLU A 23 -11.02 2.97 -0.04
CA GLU A 23 -11.64 4.08 -0.78
C GLU A 23 -10.65 4.88 -1.60
N ASP A 24 -9.41 5.04 -1.11
CA ASP A 24 -8.35 5.74 -1.84
C ASP A 24 -7.99 5.00 -3.14
N TYR A 25 -8.21 3.68 -3.15
CA TYR A 25 -7.92 2.77 -4.26
C TYR A 25 -9.16 2.29 -5.02
N GLY A 26 -10.37 2.74 -4.64
CA GLY A 26 -11.62 2.29 -5.25
C GLY A 26 -11.85 0.78 -5.15
N MET A 27 -11.37 0.15 -4.07
CA MET A 27 -11.41 -1.30 -3.86
C MET A 27 -12.53 -1.71 -2.90
N THR A 28 -12.97 -2.94 -3.06
CA THR A 28 -13.76 -3.64 -2.03
C THR A 28 -12.91 -3.93 -0.80
N PHE A 29 -13.56 -4.28 0.31
CA PHE A 29 -12.85 -4.66 1.53
C PHE A 29 -11.98 -5.90 1.30
N ASP A 30 -12.51 -6.94 0.65
CA ASP A 30 -11.80 -8.20 0.43
C ASP A 30 -10.54 -8.01 -0.41
N GLU A 31 -10.61 -7.21 -1.48
CA GLU A 31 -9.45 -6.89 -2.32
C GLU A 31 -8.36 -6.17 -1.51
N PHE A 32 -8.75 -5.16 -0.73
CA PHE A 32 -7.80 -4.40 0.09
C PHE A 32 -7.23 -5.24 1.23
N PHE A 33 -8.06 -6.11 1.82
CA PHE A 33 -7.68 -7.05 2.87
C PHE A 33 -6.62 -8.04 2.39
N ASP A 34 -6.80 -8.63 1.20
CA ASP A 34 -5.82 -9.54 0.59
C ASP A 34 -4.47 -8.88 0.38
N ILE A 35 -4.46 -7.59 0.00
CA ILE A 35 -3.23 -6.82 -0.17
C ILE A 35 -2.59 -6.51 1.19
N ALA A 36 -3.38 -6.07 2.18
CA ALA A 36 -2.90 -5.80 3.53
C ALA A 36 -2.28 -7.06 4.15
N LEU A 37 -2.92 -8.21 3.99
CA LEU A 37 -2.39 -9.49 4.41
C LEU A 37 -1.11 -9.86 3.66
N PHE A 38 -1.02 -9.60 2.36
CA PHE A 38 0.20 -9.82 1.59
C PHE A 38 1.37 -8.97 2.13
N LEU A 39 1.16 -7.67 2.35
CA LEU A 39 2.19 -6.77 2.89
C LEU A 39 2.71 -7.26 4.25
N LYS A 40 1.80 -7.72 5.12
CA LYS A 40 2.12 -8.31 6.43
C LYS A 40 2.89 -9.62 6.29
N LYS A 41 2.39 -10.57 5.49
CA LYS A 41 2.98 -11.92 5.35
C LYS A 41 4.38 -11.88 4.74
N GLU A 42 4.60 -11.00 3.76
CA GLU A 42 5.91 -10.76 3.16
C GLU A 42 6.82 -9.89 4.06
N GLY A 43 6.33 -9.46 5.22
CA GLY A 43 7.07 -8.67 6.19
C GLY A 43 7.48 -7.30 5.67
N LEU A 44 6.77 -6.73 4.70
CA LEU A 44 7.08 -5.41 4.11
C LEU A 44 6.69 -4.26 5.05
N ILE A 45 5.72 -4.52 5.92
CA ILE A 45 5.27 -3.62 6.99
C ILE A 45 5.23 -4.35 8.33
N ARG A 46 5.16 -3.58 9.41
CA ARG A 46 4.90 -4.05 10.77
C ARG A 46 4.04 -3.05 11.55
N LYS A 47 3.46 -3.46 12.68
CA LYS A 47 2.60 -2.64 13.55
C LYS A 47 1.28 -2.19 12.91
N GLU A 48 0.88 -2.86 11.84
CA GLU A 48 -0.46 -2.78 11.28
C GLU A 48 -1.48 -3.53 12.15
N MET A 49 -2.73 -3.07 12.14
CA MET A 49 -3.86 -3.78 12.74
C MET A 49 -4.75 -4.31 11.61
N ILE A 50 -4.87 -5.63 11.54
CA ILE A 50 -5.71 -6.33 10.55
C ILE A 50 -6.63 -7.28 11.31
N ALA A 51 -7.94 -7.06 11.18
CA ALA A 51 -9.02 -7.85 11.76
C ALA A 51 -10.09 -8.14 10.69
N LYS A 52 -11.12 -8.90 11.04
CA LYS A 52 -12.15 -9.39 10.10
C LYS A 52 -12.81 -8.26 9.29
N ASP A 53 -12.95 -7.08 9.87
CA ASP A 53 -13.67 -5.92 9.35
C ASP A 53 -12.84 -4.62 9.46
N LEU A 54 -11.56 -4.72 9.81
CA LEU A 54 -10.69 -3.59 10.06
C LEU A 54 -9.31 -3.78 9.42
N ILE A 55 -8.87 -2.74 8.70
CA ILE A 55 -7.51 -2.59 8.21
C ILE A 55 -7.06 -1.19 8.63
N ASP A 56 -6.07 -1.11 9.52
CA ASP A 56 -5.54 0.16 10.03
C ASP A 56 -4.00 0.17 9.97
N PHE A 57 -3.48 1.18 9.29
CA PHE A 57 -2.05 1.43 9.13
C PHE A 57 -1.56 2.65 9.91
N SER A 58 -2.37 3.23 10.82
CA SER A 58 -2.01 4.45 11.58
C SER A 58 -0.69 4.34 12.35
N PHE A 59 -0.31 3.13 12.77
CA PHE A 59 0.96 2.86 13.45
C PHE A 59 1.92 2.00 12.62
N ALA A 60 1.55 1.68 11.38
CA ALA A 60 2.33 0.81 10.54
C ALA A 60 3.67 1.47 10.18
N GLN A 61 4.71 0.65 10.09
CA GLN A 61 6.05 1.05 9.73
C GLN A 61 6.54 0.16 8.59
N VAL A 62 7.16 0.78 7.58
CA VAL A 62 7.87 0.05 6.54
C VAL A 62 9.10 -0.62 7.14
N THR A 63 9.30 -1.90 6.85
CA THR A 63 10.46 -2.66 7.30
C THR A 63 11.65 -2.49 6.35
N LEU A 64 12.79 -3.09 6.66
CA LEU A 64 13.93 -3.10 5.73
C LEU A 64 13.60 -3.77 4.38
N SER A 65 12.80 -4.84 4.38
CA SER A 65 12.35 -5.49 3.14
C SER A 65 11.37 -4.60 2.36
N GLY A 66 10.49 -3.88 3.07
CA GLY A 66 9.62 -2.87 2.46
C GLY A 66 10.40 -1.72 1.82
N MET A 67 11.44 -1.21 2.48
CA MET A 67 12.33 -0.17 1.93
C MET A 67 13.04 -0.67 0.68
N LYS A 68 13.61 -1.88 0.72
CA LYS A 68 14.24 -2.51 -0.45
C LYS A 68 13.26 -2.64 -1.62
N TYR A 69 12.01 -3.03 -1.35
CA TYR A 69 10.96 -3.07 -2.38
C TYR A 69 10.71 -1.69 -3.00
N LEU A 70 10.64 -0.63 -2.18
CA LEU A 70 10.48 0.74 -2.68
C LEU A 70 11.66 1.17 -3.56
N ASP A 71 12.89 0.84 -3.19
CA ASP A 71 14.10 1.18 -3.93
C ASP A 71 14.18 0.45 -5.29
N GLU A 72 13.92 -0.85 -5.30
CA GLU A 72 13.91 -1.67 -6.52
C GLU A 72 12.83 -1.24 -7.52
N ASN A 73 11.75 -0.63 -7.03
CA ASN A 73 10.64 -0.14 -7.83
C ASN A 73 10.62 1.41 -7.91
N SER A 74 11.76 2.07 -7.63
CA SER A 74 11.90 3.54 -7.62
C SER A 74 11.57 4.22 -8.95
N SER A 75 11.59 3.51 -10.07
CA SER A 75 11.08 4.03 -11.35
C SER A 75 9.60 4.42 -11.28
N LEU A 76 8.81 3.75 -10.44
CA LEU A 76 7.41 4.09 -10.16
C LEU A 76 7.28 5.41 -9.38
N ALA A 77 8.32 5.83 -8.64
CA ALA A 77 8.34 7.10 -7.92
C ALA A 77 8.14 8.29 -8.88
N LYS A 78 8.70 8.21 -10.09
CA LYS A 78 8.57 9.26 -11.10
C LYS A 78 7.11 9.47 -11.53
N THR A 79 6.35 8.39 -11.53
CA THR A 79 4.92 8.41 -11.88
C THR A 79 4.03 8.63 -10.66
N TYR A 80 4.47 8.24 -9.47
CA TYR A 80 3.71 8.30 -8.24
C TYR A 80 3.80 9.68 -7.59
N LYS A 81 2.73 10.47 -7.66
CA LYS A 81 2.67 11.79 -6.99
C LYS A 81 1.73 11.81 -5.78
N GLY A 82 1.29 10.65 -5.30
CA GLY A 82 0.39 10.49 -4.15
C GLY A 82 -0.99 9.93 -4.52
N LEU A 83 -1.86 9.80 -3.52
CA LEU A 83 -3.17 9.15 -3.63
C LEU A 83 -4.09 9.76 -4.70
N LYS A 84 -4.02 11.08 -4.95
CA LYS A 84 -4.81 11.73 -6.01
C LYS A 84 -4.54 11.16 -7.40
N GLU A 85 -3.30 10.75 -7.67
CA GLU A 85 -2.90 10.16 -8.95
C GLU A 85 -3.12 8.65 -9.01
N VAL A 86 -3.32 7.97 -7.87
CA VAL A 86 -3.59 6.52 -7.86
C VAL A 86 -4.85 6.21 -8.66
N ARG A 87 -5.86 7.09 -8.60
CA ARG A 87 -7.11 6.94 -9.35
C ARG A 87 -6.90 6.95 -10.86
N SER A 88 -5.88 7.65 -11.37
CA SER A 88 -5.55 7.64 -12.81
C SER A 88 -4.89 6.32 -13.26
N TRP A 89 -4.48 5.48 -12.31
CA TRP A 89 -3.86 4.17 -12.57
C TRP A 89 -4.86 3.00 -12.50
N LEU A 90 -6.07 3.27 -12.03
CA LEU A 90 -7.16 2.33 -12.04
C LEU A 90 -7.80 2.34 -13.44
N PRO A 91 -8.00 1.18 -14.08
CA PRO A 91 -8.89 1.14 -15.23
C PRO A 91 -10.28 1.61 -14.79
N LEU A 92 -10.91 2.45 -15.60
CA LEU A 92 -12.31 2.83 -15.45
C LEU A 92 -13.21 1.59 -15.49
#